data_AF-A0A6J4LC22-F1
#
_entry.id   AF-A0A6J4LC22-F1
#
_cell.length_a   1.000
_cell.length_b   1.000
_cell.length_c   1.000
_cell.angle_alpha   90.00
_cell.angle_beta   90.00
_cell.angle_gamma   90.00
#
_symmetry.space_group_name_H-M   'P 1'
#
loop_
_entity.id
_entity.type
_entity.pdbx_description
1 polymer ?
#
loop_
_entity_poly.entity_id
_entity_poly.type
_entity_poly.pdbx_seq_one_letter_code
_entity_poly.pdbx_strand_id
1 'polypeptide(L)' 'TEIRRKYRRDPEFRQTVDRYVEEFERLIAQVSREDRDPALARTYLTSETGKVYTMLAHAGGRFD' A
#
# COMPACT_ATOMS: atom_id res chain seq x y z
N THR A 1 10.01 11.16 -8.16
CA THR A 1 8.54 11.31 -8.31
C THR A 1 8.04 12.42 -7.40
N GLU A 2 6.98 13.13 -7.80
CA GLU A 2 6.34 14.19 -7.00
C GLU A 2 5.85 13.65 -5.64
N ILE A 3 5.28 12.44 -5.62
CA ILE A 3 4.84 11.77 -4.39
C ILE A 3 6.00 11.59 -3.38
N ARG A 4 7.19 11.17 -3.82
CA ARG A 4 8.41 11.07 -2.96
C ARG A 4 8.85 12.43 -2.40
N ARG A 5 8.62 13.53 -3.13
CA ARG A 5 8.92 14.88 -2.64
C ARG A 5 7.89 15.32 -1.62
N LYS A 6 6.59 15.09 -1.88
CA LYS A 6 5.49 15.42 -0.97
C LYS A 6 5.59 14.63 0.33
N TYR A 7 5.80 13.31 0.25
CA TYR A 7 6.01 12.44 1.42
C TYR A 7 7.13 12.89 2.36
N ARG A 8 8.21 13.47 1.81
CA ARG A 8 9.33 14.00 2.64
C ARG A 8 9.06 15.38 3.23
N ARG A 9 8.23 16.20 2.59
CA ARG A 9 8.03 17.62 2.94
C ARG A 9 6.74 17.89 3.70
N ASP A 10 5.78 16.97 3.62
CA ASP A 10 4.44 17.11 4.19
C ASP A 10 4.21 15.97 5.21
N PRO A 11 4.32 16.27 6.53
CA PRO A 11 4.20 15.26 7.58
C PRO A 11 2.76 14.72 7.73
N GLU A 12 1.73 15.49 7.38
CA GLU A 12 0.33 15.05 7.40
C GLU A 12 0.07 14.06 6.26
N PHE A 13 0.58 14.39 5.06
CA PHE A 13 0.55 13.48 3.92
C PHE A 13 1.31 12.20 4.23
N ARG A 14 2.49 12.30 4.84
CA ARG A 14 3.26 11.13 5.28
C ARG A 14 2.45 10.23 6.22
N GLN A 15 1.87 10.80 7.27
CA GLN A 15 1.08 10.03 8.24
C GLN A 15 -0.14 9.36 7.59
N THR A 16 -0.78 10.05 6.65
CA THR A 16 -1.92 9.50 5.88
C THR A 16 -1.47 8.33 5.01
N VAL A 17 -0.35 8.47 4.31
CA VAL A 17 0.24 7.40 3.49
C VAL A 17 0.63 6.21 4.36
N ASP A 18 1.29 6.44 5.50
CA ASP A 18 1.73 5.38 6.40
C ASP A 18 0.55 4.57 6.93
N ARG A 19 -0.52 5.25 7.37
CA ARG A 19 -1.77 4.60 7.83
C ARG A 19 -2.41 3.79 6.70
N TYR A 20 -2.48 4.35 5.51
CA TYR A 20 -3.08 3.66 4.36
C TYR A 20 -2.30 2.38 4.01
N VAL A 21 -0.97 2.46 3.98
CA VAL A 21 -0.09 1.31 3.73
C VAL A 21 -0.30 0.22 4.79
N GLU A 22 -0.32 0.60 6.06
CA GLU A 22 -0.52 -0.34 7.17
C GLU A 22 -1.88 -1.06 7.09
N GLU A 23 -2.97 -0.33 6.83
CA GLU A 23 -4.30 -0.92 6.71
C GLU A 23 -4.41 -1.84 5.50
N PHE A 24 -3.74 -1.50 4.39
CA PHE A 24 -3.69 -2.37 3.21
C PHE A 24 -2.89 -3.65 3.47
N GLU A 25 -1.74 -3.56 4.16
CA GLU A 25 -0.95 -4.72 4.58
C GLU A 25 -1.77 -5.65 5.49
N ARG A 26 -2.54 -5.08 6.43
CA ARG A 26 -3.45 -5.85 7.31
C ARG A 26 -4.55 -6.55 6.51
N LEU A 27 -5.18 -5.87 5.55
CA LEU A 27 -6.21 -6.45 4.70
C LEU A 27 -5.68 -7.64 3.89
N ILE A 28 -4.50 -7.50 3.26
CA ILE A 28 -3.86 -8.59 2.53
C ILE A 28 -3.49 -9.75 3.47
N ALA A 29 -2.99 -9.46 4.67
CA ALA A 29 -2.66 -10.48 5.66
C ALA A 29 -3.90 -11.23 6.16
N GLN A 30 -5.03 -10.54 6.32
CA GLN A 30 -6.30 -11.15 6.70
C GLN A 30 -6.85 -12.03 5.57
N VAL A 31 -6.92 -11.51 4.34
CA VAL A 31 -7.38 -12.28 3.16
C VAL A 31 -6.50 -13.51 2.95
N SER A 32 -5.18 -13.40 3.12
CA SER A 32 -4.26 -14.54 2.98
C SER A 32 -4.41 -15.58 4.09
N ARG A 33 -5.00 -15.22 5.24
CA ARG A 33 -5.26 -16.13 6.36
C ARG A 33 -6.65 -16.76 6.29
N GLU A 34 -7.67 -16.00 5.89
CA GLU A 34 -9.06 -16.46 5.77
C GLU A 34 -9.30 -17.28 4.51
N ASP A 35 -8.70 -16.89 3.38
CA ASP A 35 -8.87 -17.58 2.11
C ASP A 35 -7.57 -18.28 1.69
N ARG A 36 -7.62 -19.60 1.55
CA ARG A 36 -6.55 -20.39 0.89
C ARG A 36 -6.53 -20.19 -0.63
N ASP A 37 -7.23 -19.18 -1.16
CA ASP A 37 -7.22 -18.89 -2.60
C ASP A 37 -6.24 -17.75 -2.94
N PRO A 38 -5.02 -18.09 -3.40
CA PRO A 38 -4.02 -17.10 -3.81
C PRO A 38 -4.48 -16.22 -5.00
N ALA A 39 -5.56 -16.57 -5.69
CA ALA A 39 -6.12 -15.75 -6.78
C ALA A 39 -6.82 -14.47 -6.27
N LEU A 40 -7.44 -14.51 -5.08
CA LEU A 40 -8.08 -13.34 -4.48
C LEU A 40 -7.05 -12.27 -4.09
N ALA A 41 -5.97 -12.67 -3.41
CA ALA A 41 -4.86 -11.77 -3.07
C ALA A 41 -4.24 -11.12 -4.32
N ARG A 42 -4.08 -11.89 -5.41
CA ARG A 42 -3.58 -11.38 -6.69
C ARG A 42 -4.53 -10.34 -7.30
N THR A 43 -5.83 -10.58 -7.24
CA THR A 43 -6.85 -9.63 -7.72
C THR A 43 -6.76 -8.30 -6.98
N TYR A 44 -6.62 -8.32 -5.66
CA TYR A 44 -6.45 -7.11 -4.84
C TYR A 44 -5.17 -6.34 -5.19
N LEU A 45 -4.05 -7.03 -5.43
CA LEU A 45 -2.80 -6.39 -5.84
C LEU A 45 -2.88 -5.77 -7.24
N THR A 46 -3.65 -6.36 -8.16
CA THR A 46 -3.84 -5.82 -9.52
C THR A 46 -4.94 -4.77 -9.63
N SER A 47 -5.77 -4.62 -8.59
CA SER A 47 -6.84 -3.63 -8.52
C SER A 47 -6.30 -2.19 -8.51
N GLU A 48 -7.19 -1.21 -8.77
CA GLU A 48 -6.90 0.22 -8.63
C GLU A 48 -6.29 0.55 -7.25
N THR A 49 -6.80 -0.08 -6.19
CA THR A 49 -6.32 0.05 -4.81
C THR A 49 -4.90 -0.50 -4.65
N GLY A 50 -4.60 -1.65 -5.26
CA GLY A 50 -3.25 -2.24 -5.26
C GLY A 50 -2.21 -1.40 -6.03
N LYS A 51 -2.62 -0.72 -7.11
CA LYS A 51 -1.77 0.24 -7.82
C LYS A 51 -1.44 1.45 -6.95
N VAL A 52 -2.43 2.00 -6.26
CA VAL A 52 -2.23 3.12 -5.31
C VAL A 52 -1.28 2.70 -4.19
N TYR A 53 -1.50 1.53 -3.59
CA TYR A 53 -0.59 0.96 -2.60
C TYR A 53 0.86 0.88 -3.12
N THR A 54 1.06 0.30 -4.30
CA THR A 54 2.41 0.14 -4.88
C THR A 54 3.09 1.48 -5.12
N MET A 55 2.38 2.48 -5.65
CA MET A 55 2.91 3.83 -5.85
C MET A 55 3.28 4.52 -4.52
N LEU A 56 2.45 4.36 -3.50
CA LEU A 56 2.65 4.96 -2.18
C LEU A 56 3.80 4.30 -1.41
N ALA A 57 3.86 2.99 -1.39
CA ALA A 57 4.91 2.25 -0.71
C ALA A 57 6.29 2.46 -1.37
N HIS A 58 6.32 2.57 -2.70
CA HIS A 58 7.54 2.99 -3.42
C HIS A 58 7.90 4.46 -3.13
N ALA A 59 6.92 5.31 -2.84
CA ALA A 59 7.17 6.70 -2.43
C ALA A 59 7.68 6.84 -0.99
N GLY A 60 7.28 5.92 -0.10
CA GLY A 60 7.75 5.84 1.29
C GLY A 60 9.14 5.20 1.46
N GLY A 61 9.72 4.62 0.40
CA GLY A 61 11.01 3.94 0.47
C GLY A 61 10.96 2.54 1.09
N ARG A 62 9.76 1.93 1.19
CA ARG A 62 9.57 0.54 1.67
C ARG A 62 9.88 -0.52 0.60
N PHE A 63 9.92 -0.11 -0.66
CA PHE A 63 10.31 -0.94 -1.81
C PHE A 63 11.46 -0.25 -2.56
N ASP A 64 12.66 -0.34 -2.01
CA ASP A 64 13.94 -0.14 -2.71
C ASP A 64 14.80 -1.37 -2.45
#